data_AF-Q02AI3-F1
#
_entry.id   AF-Q02AI3-F1
#
_cell.length_a   1.000
_cell.length_b   1.000
_cell.length_c   1.000
_cell.angle_alpha   90.00
_cell.angle_beta   90.00
_cell.angle_gamma   90.00
#
_symmetry.space_group_name_H-M   'P 1'
#
loop_
_entity.id
_entity.type
_entity.pdbx_description
1 polymer ?
#
loop_
_entity_poly.entity_id
_entity_poly.type
_entity_poly.pdbx_seq_one_letter_code
_entity_poly.pdbx_strand_id
1 'polypeptide(L)'
;MVEPVDPGGSHQSATNYLYDVLDDLLGVCQGAGFDSNGNCQSPGLGRQFVYDSLKRLTSANNPESGLTCCGTVTSGICTGKYDDNGNLSNKTDARGSVKTFTYDNLDRLLFKSYSTPNPSDLYSAAANSVSYTWDTVSKGRLSLEQSGNSQTQYTSYSTRRINCRILRESGTIRPAT
;
A
#
# COMPACT_ATOMS: atom_id res chain seq x y z
N MET A 1 -11.77 -26.23 -3.38
CA MET A 1 -11.29 -27.45 -2.68
C MET A 1 -11.40 -27.14 -1.19
N VAL A 2 -12.21 -27.88 -0.44
CA VAL A 2 -12.41 -27.64 1.02
C VAL A 2 -11.39 -28.51 1.74
N GLU A 3 -10.51 -27.93 2.56
CA GLU A 3 -9.61 -28.75 3.38
C GLU A 3 -10.39 -29.58 4.41
N PRO A 4 -9.90 -30.78 4.81
CA PRO A 4 -10.62 -31.64 5.74
C PRO A 4 -10.78 -30.96 7.10
N VAL A 5 -12.00 -30.90 7.61
CA VAL A 5 -12.29 -30.50 9.00
C VAL A 5 -11.84 -31.61 9.94
N ASP A 6 -10.97 -31.27 10.90
CA ASP A 6 -10.51 -32.18 11.95
C ASP A 6 -11.69 -32.64 12.84
N PRO A 7 -11.98 -33.95 12.93
CA PRO A 7 -13.14 -34.47 13.64
C PRO A 7 -12.87 -34.54 15.15
N GLY A 8 -12.88 -33.39 15.84
CA GLY A 8 -12.69 -33.38 17.28
C GLY A 8 -12.45 -32.00 17.89
N GLY A 9 -13.51 -31.18 17.93
CA GLY A 9 -13.52 -29.92 18.68
C GLY A 9 -14.30 -28.85 17.94
N SER A 10 -15.17 -28.13 18.64
CA SER A 10 -15.65 -26.84 18.15
C SER A 10 -14.46 -25.89 18.13
N HIS A 11 -13.63 -25.94 17.10
CA HIS A 11 -12.47 -25.09 17.00
C HIS A 11 -12.94 -23.69 16.63
N GLN A 12 -13.10 -22.84 17.64
CA GLN A 12 -13.26 -21.39 17.48
C GLN A 12 -12.03 -20.72 16.82
N SER A 13 -11.05 -21.52 16.36
CA SER A 13 -9.78 -21.11 15.75
C SER A 13 -9.61 -21.57 14.30
N ALA A 14 -10.64 -22.14 13.65
CA ALA A 14 -10.56 -22.48 12.23
C ALA A 14 -10.44 -21.20 11.38
N THR A 15 -9.49 -21.16 10.44
CA THR A 15 -9.38 -20.06 9.46
C THR A 15 -9.92 -20.55 8.14
N ASN A 16 -11.03 -19.95 7.70
CA ASN A 16 -11.73 -20.31 6.48
C ASN A 16 -11.37 -19.31 5.39
N TYR A 17 -11.19 -19.80 4.17
CA TYR A 17 -10.83 -19.00 3.00
C TYR A 17 -11.91 -19.13 1.93
N LEU A 18 -12.27 -18.01 1.32
CA LEU A 18 -13.21 -17.95 0.21
C LEU A 18 -12.45 -17.50 -1.03
N TYR A 19 -12.59 -18.24 -2.13
CA TYR A 19 -11.93 -17.95 -3.40
C TYR A 19 -12.96 -17.82 -4.52
N ASP A 20 -12.61 -17.09 -5.57
CA ASP A 20 -13.37 -17.09 -6.82
C ASP A 20 -12.95 -18.23 -7.77
N VAL A 21 -13.53 -18.26 -8.98
CA VAL A 21 -13.25 -19.29 -10.00
C VAL A 21 -11.86 -19.16 -10.63
N LEU A 22 -11.21 -18.00 -10.48
CA LEU A 22 -9.85 -17.77 -10.95
C LEU A 22 -8.82 -18.04 -9.85
N ASP A 23 -9.24 -18.49 -8.66
CA ASP A 23 -8.40 -18.71 -7.47
C ASP A 23 -7.91 -17.40 -6.80
N ASP A 24 -8.66 -16.31 -6.94
CA ASP A 24 -8.43 -15.08 -6.17
C ASP A 24 -9.09 -15.16 -4.79
N LEU A 25 -8.35 -14.80 -3.73
CA LEU A 25 -8.82 -14.86 -2.34
C LEU A 25 -9.84 -13.77 -2.04
N LEU A 26 -11.13 -14.06 -2.12
CA LEU A 26 -12.21 -13.11 -1.83
C LEU A 26 -12.40 -12.81 -0.34
N GLY A 27 -12.08 -13.74 0.55
CA GLY A 27 -12.28 -13.51 1.97
C GLY A 27 -11.56 -14.47 2.91
N VAL A 28 -11.31 -14.00 4.13
CA VAL A 28 -10.78 -14.80 5.24
C VAL A 28 -11.71 -14.63 6.43
N CYS A 29 -12.17 -15.73 7.02
CA CYS A 29 -13.03 -15.72 8.20
C CYS A 29 -12.45 -16.63 9.27
N GLN A 30 -12.06 -16.04 10.40
CA GLN A 30 -11.64 -16.80 11.58
C GLN A 30 -12.88 -17.16 12.41
N GLY A 31 -13.09 -18.45 12.66
CA GLY A 31 -14.22 -18.97 13.43
C GLY A 31 -15.25 -19.70 12.57
N ALA A 32 -16.49 -19.22 12.58
CA ALA A 32 -17.68 -19.94 12.12
C ALA A 32 -17.80 -20.12 10.60
N GLY A 33 -16.86 -19.59 9.81
CA GLY A 33 -16.87 -19.69 8.35
C GLY A 33 -17.80 -18.68 7.68
N PHE A 34 -18.23 -18.97 6.45
CA PHE A 34 -19.02 -18.07 5.62
C PHE A 34 -20.45 -18.56 5.45
N ASP A 35 -21.41 -17.63 5.39
CA ASP A 35 -22.78 -17.93 4.99
C ASP A 35 -22.88 -18.17 3.46
N SER A 36 -24.07 -18.53 2.97
CA SER A 36 -24.32 -18.76 1.54
C SER A 36 -24.10 -17.53 0.65
N ASN A 37 -24.04 -16.34 1.25
CA ASN A 37 -23.80 -15.08 0.55
C ASN A 37 -22.32 -14.66 0.62
N GLY A 38 -21.44 -15.48 1.22
CA GLY A 38 -20.02 -15.18 1.38
C GLY A 38 -19.70 -14.21 2.51
N ASN A 39 -20.63 -13.96 3.45
CA ASN A 39 -20.35 -13.12 4.62
C ASN A 39 -19.75 -13.96 5.74
N CYS A 40 -18.70 -13.44 6.39
CA CYS A 40 -18.12 -14.10 7.56
C CYS A 40 -19.14 -14.12 8.71
N GLN A 41 -19.43 -15.32 9.21
CA GLN A 41 -20.41 -15.55 10.28
C GLN A 41 -19.86 -15.21 11.67
N SER A 42 -18.56 -14.92 11.78
CA SER A 42 -17.91 -14.44 12.99
C SER A 42 -17.74 -12.92 12.96
N PRO A 43 -18.58 -12.15 13.69
CA PRO A 43 -18.53 -10.69 13.67
C PRO A 43 -17.15 -10.15 14.03
N GLY A 44 -16.65 -9.20 13.24
CA GLY A 44 -15.35 -8.56 13.46
C GLY A 44 -14.12 -9.42 13.14
N LEU A 45 -14.32 -10.64 12.61
CA LEU A 45 -13.23 -11.57 12.27
C LEU A 45 -13.16 -11.89 10.75
N GLY A 46 -13.99 -11.21 9.96
CA GLY A 46 -14.03 -11.33 8.51
C GLY A 46 -13.17 -10.29 7.80
N ARG A 47 -12.38 -10.73 6.82
CA ARG A 47 -11.67 -9.89 5.86
C ARG A 47 -12.23 -10.14 4.47
N GLN A 48 -12.36 -9.09 3.68
CA GLN A 48 -12.87 -9.15 2.31
C GLN A 48 -11.90 -8.49 1.35
N PHE A 49 -11.74 -9.07 0.17
CA PHE A 49 -10.88 -8.56 -0.89
C PHE A 49 -11.63 -8.55 -2.21
N VAL A 50 -11.34 -7.53 -3.02
CA VAL A 50 -11.90 -7.39 -4.36
C VAL A 50 -10.73 -7.21 -5.30
N TYR A 51 -10.79 -7.89 -6.45
CA TYR A 51 -9.75 -7.85 -7.50
C TYR A 51 -10.34 -7.31 -8.79
N ASP A 52 -9.47 -6.87 -9.71
CA ASP A 52 -9.86 -6.68 -11.11
C ASP A 52 -9.61 -7.96 -11.91
N SER A 53 -10.01 -7.96 -13.19
CA SER A 53 -9.84 -9.11 -14.08
C SER A 53 -8.38 -9.49 -14.36
N LEU A 54 -7.42 -8.67 -13.94
CA LEU A 54 -5.98 -8.94 -14.02
C LEU A 54 -5.41 -9.44 -12.68
N LYS A 55 -6.27 -9.86 -11.75
CA LYS A 55 -5.92 -10.36 -10.41
C LYS A 55 -5.22 -9.31 -9.53
N ARG A 56 -5.41 -8.02 -9.80
CA ARG A 56 -4.81 -6.94 -9.01
C ARG A 56 -5.77 -6.50 -7.91
N LEU A 57 -5.25 -6.37 -6.68
CA LEU A 57 -6.05 -5.99 -5.53
C LEU A 57 -6.64 -4.59 -5.71
N THR A 58 -7.95 -4.54 -5.61
CA THR A 58 -8.78 -3.42 -6.01
C THR A 58 -9.28 -2.72 -4.72
N SER A 59 -9.69 -3.49 -3.72
CA SER A 59 -9.96 -3.00 -2.36
C SER A 59 -9.87 -4.15 -1.35
N ALA A 60 -9.55 -3.83 -0.10
CA ALA A 60 -9.60 -4.75 1.02
C ALA A 60 -10.41 -4.14 2.16
N ASN A 61 -11.23 -4.92 2.85
CA ASN A 61 -11.90 -4.50 4.08
C ASN A 61 -11.45 -5.44 5.20
N ASN A 62 -10.72 -4.89 6.17
CA ASN A 62 -10.21 -5.64 7.30
C ASN A 62 -10.75 -5.06 8.61
N PRO A 63 -10.99 -5.88 9.64
CA PRO A 63 -11.49 -5.39 10.92
C PRO A 63 -10.46 -4.50 11.64
N GLU A 64 -9.16 -4.76 11.46
CA GLU A 64 -8.09 -3.97 12.10
C GLU A 64 -7.83 -2.60 11.47
N SER A 65 -8.22 -2.39 10.21
CA SER A 65 -7.83 -1.19 9.43
C SER A 65 -8.97 -0.56 8.62
N GLY A 66 -10.12 -1.20 8.55
CA GLY A 66 -11.26 -0.82 7.73
C GLY A 66 -11.02 -1.02 6.23
N LEU A 67 -11.77 -0.28 5.41
CA LEU A 67 -11.60 -0.23 3.97
C LEU A 67 -10.24 0.37 3.58
N THR A 68 -9.44 -0.40 2.85
CA THR A 68 -8.29 0.09 2.09
C THR A 68 -8.63 0.01 0.61
N CYS A 69 -8.61 1.16 -0.07
CA CYS A 69 -8.89 1.29 -1.49
C CYS A 69 -7.59 1.52 -2.27
N CYS A 70 -7.33 0.72 -3.30
CA CYS A 70 -6.33 1.02 -4.31
C CYS A 70 -6.95 2.02 -5.30
N GLY A 71 -7.11 3.27 -4.87
CA GLY A 71 -7.75 4.33 -5.64
C GLY A 71 -8.24 5.44 -4.74
N THR A 72 -9.30 6.11 -5.18
CA THR A 72 -10.05 7.09 -4.37
C THR A 72 -11.34 6.48 -3.87
N VAL A 73 -11.80 6.91 -2.70
CA VAL A 73 -13.10 6.52 -2.15
C VAL A 73 -14.11 7.64 -2.41
N THR A 74 -15.19 7.34 -3.10
CA THR A 74 -16.31 8.26 -3.34
C THR A 74 -17.60 7.59 -2.90
N SER A 75 -18.30 8.20 -1.94
CA SER A 75 -19.53 7.64 -1.36
C SER A 75 -19.40 6.19 -0.86
N GLY A 76 -18.25 5.85 -0.28
CA GLY A 76 -17.95 4.50 0.21
C GLY A 76 -17.53 3.49 -0.87
N ILE A 77 -17.47 3.91 -2.13
CA ILE A 77 -17.09 3.05 -3.27
C ILE A 77 -15.64 3.35 -3.67
N CYS A 78 -14.85 2.30 -3.88
CA CYS A 78 -13.47 2.41 -4.32
C CYS A 78 -13.36 2.49 -5.85
N THR A 79 -12.88 3.62 -6.37
CA THR A 79 -12.79 3.94 -7.81
C THR A 79 -11.36 4.25 -8.24
N GLY A 80 -11.02 3.91 -9.50
CA GLY A 80 -9.79 4.34 -10.18
C GLY A 80 -8.52 3.74 -9.57
N LYS A 81 -8.01 2.66 -10.16
CA LYS A 81 -7.03 1.82 -9.46
C LYS A 81 -5.69 1.82 -10.13
N TYR A 82 -5.62 1.12 -11.25
CA TYR A 82 -4.39 0.94 -11.97
C TYR A 82 -4.54 1.55 -13.36
N ASP A 83 -3.48 2.18 -13.84
CA ASP A 83 -3.38 2.50 -15.26
C ASP A 83 -3.18 1.22 -16.10
N ASP A 84 -3.10 1.40 -17.42
CA ASP A 84 -2.93 0.30 -18.39
C ASP A 84 -1.59 -0.43 -18.20
N ASN A 85 -0.58 0.25 -17.64
CA ASN A 85 0.73 -0.34 -17.33
C ASN A 85 0.76 -1.02 -15.96
N GLY A 86 -0.31 -0.90 -15.16
CA GLY A 86 -0.41 -1.50 -13.84
C GLY A 86 0.12 -0.64 -12.70
N ASN A 87 0.36 0.64 -12.93
CA ASN A 87 0.76 1.57 -11.88
C ASN A 87 -0.45 2.10 -11.12
N LEU A 88 -0.28 2.28 -9.81
CA LEU A 88 -1.33 2.76 -8.90
C LEU A 88 -1.17 4.25 -8.66
N SER A 89 -2.17 5.08 -9.00
CA SER A 89 -2.06 6.53 -8.77
C SER A 89 -2.38 6.94 -7.33
N ASN A 90 -3.32 6.25 -6.66
CA ASN A 90 -3.79 6.60 -5.33
C ASN A 90 -4.04 5.36 -4.46
N LYS A 91 -3.87 5.50 -3.15
CA LYS A 91 -4.31 4.51 -2.16
C LYS A 91 -4.93 5.23 -0.97
N THR A 92 -6.21 5.00 -0.74
CA THR A 92 -6.98 5.63 0.35
C THR A 92 -7.27 4.60 1.43
N ASP A 93 -7.04 4.94 2.70
CA ASP A 93 -7.43 4.12 3.85
C ASP A 93 -8.80 4.52 4.42
N ALA A 94 -9.29 3.76 5.38
CA ALA A 94 -10.63 3.96 5.96
C ALA A 94 -10.74 5.27 6.74
N ARG A 95 -9.60 5.85 7.14
CA ARG A 95 -9.54 7.15 7.81
C ARG A 95 -9.59 8.29 6.80
N GLY A 96 -9.57 8.00 5.49
CA GLY A 96 -9.49 9.01 4.44
C GLY A 96 -8.08 9.51 4.17
N SER A 97 -7.05 8.88 4.75
CA SER A 97 -5.66 9.20 4.42
C SER A 97 -5.34 8.68 3.03
N VAL A 98 -4.68 9.49 2.21
CA VAL A 98 -4.37 9.16 0.82
C VAL A 98 -2.86 9.12 0.62
N LYS A 99 -2.40 8.07 -0.08
CA LYS A 99 -1.06 8.01 -0.66
C LYS A 99 -1.19 8.20 -2.16
N THR A 100 -0.53 9.18 -2.73
CA THR A 100 -0.52 9.43 -4.17
C THR A 100 0.84 9.07 -4.74
N PHE A 101 0.85 8.55 -5.96
CA PHE A 101 2.05 8.13 -6.67
C PHE A 101 2.04 8.70 -8.09
N THR A 102 3.20 9.11 -8.59
CA THR A 102 3.39 9.45 -10.00
C THR A 102 4.61 8.72 -10.56
N TYR A 103 4.59 8.51 -11.88
CA TYR A 103 5.54 7.65 -12.57
C TYR A 103 6.11 8.39 -13.78
N ASP A 104 7.31 7.99 -14.21
CA ASP A 104 7.84 8.40 -15.50
C ASP A 104 7.32 7.51 -16.64
N ASN A 105 7.71 7.81 -17.87
CA ASN A 105 7.30 7.06 -19.06
C ASN A 105 7.85 5.62 -19.11
N LEU A 106 8.70 5.22 -18.16
CA LEU A 106 9.24 3.87 -18.03
C LEU A 106 8.64 3.14 -16.81
N ASP A 107 7.50 3.64 -16.29
CA ASP A 107 6.76 3.07 -15.15
C ASP A 107 7.56 3.07 -13.83
N ARG A 108 8.51 4.00 -13.68
CA ARG A 108 9.28 4.13 -12.45
C ARG A 108 8.73 5.26 -11.60
N LEU A 109 8.60 5.00 -10.29
CA LEU A 109 8.06 5.96 -9.33
C LEU A 109 8.90 7.26 -9.32
N LEU A 110 8.30 8.41 -9.59
CA LEU A 110 8.90 9.73 -9.53
C LEU A 110 8.57 10.47 -8.23
N PHE A 111 7.36 10.27 -7.73
CA PHE A 111 6.86 11.01 -6.58
C PHE A 111 5.88 10.18 -5.79
N LYS A 112 5.93 10.38 -4.48
CA LYS A 112 4.97 9.83 -3.53
C LYS A 112 4.58 10.92 -2.55
N SER A 113 3.29 11.13 -2.31
CA SER A 113 2.81 12.03 -1.25
C SER A 113 1.83 11.34 -0.33
N TYR A 114 1.69 11.92 0.86
CA TYR A 114 0.79 11.49 1.90
C TYR A 114 -0.10 12.67 2.31
N SER A 115 -1.40 12.42 2.38
CA SER A 115 -2.35 13.34 2.97
C SER A 115 -3.21 12.61 3.99
N THR A 116 -3.70 13.37 4.97
CA THR A 116 -4.69 12.93 5.94
C THR A 116 -5.86 13.93 5.90
N PRO A 117 -7.05 13.54 6.35
CA PRO A 117 -8.16 14.50 6.46
C PRO A 117 -7.87 15.61 7.48
N ASN A 118 -7.05 15.33 8.48
CA ASN A 118 -6.59 16.31 9.46
C ASN A 118 -5.11 16.65 9.24
N PRO A 119 -4.78 17.81 8.65
CA PRO A 119 -3.41 18.20 8.37
C PRO A 119 -2.48 18.24 9.58
N SER A 120 -3.00 18.32 10.82
CA SER A 120 -2.17 18.26 12.03
C SER A 120 -1.53 16.89 12.27
N ASP A 121 -2.09 15.83 11.66
CA ASP A 121 -1.53 14.48 11.73
C ASP A 121 -0.28 14.34 10.85
N LEU A 122 0.00 15.36 10.04
CA LEU A 122 1.16 15.44 9.19
C LEU A 122 2.27 16.27 9.84
N TYR A 123 3.49 15.77 9.78
CA TYR A 123 4.64 16.44 10.41
C TYR A 123 5.02 17.76 9.72
N SER A 124 5.07 17.78 8.38
CA SER A 124 5.25 19.00 7.58
C SER A 124 4.98 18.74 6.09
N ALA A 125 4.51 19.75 5.35
CA ALA A 125 4.21 19.61 3.91
C ALA A 125 5.37 19.01 3.09
N ALA A 126 6.62 19.36 3.41
CA ALA A 126 7.80 18.84 2.74
C ALA A 126 8.17 17.40 3.15
N ALA A 127 7.91 17.01 4.40
CA ALA A 127 8.12 15.64 4.88
C ALA A 127 6.99 14.67 4.49
N ASN A 128 5.86 15.20 4.03
CA ASN A 128 4.72 14.41 3.55
C ASN A 128 4.87 13.97 2.10
N SER A 129 6.05 14.14 1.51
CA SER A 129 6.31 13.69 0.16
C SER A 129 7.74 13.21 0.01
N VAL A 130 7.91 12.27 -0.91
CA VAL A 130 9.19 11.71 -1.30
C VAL A 130 9.30 11.82 -2.82
N SER A 131 10.38 12.41 -3.31
CA SER A 131 10.72 12.42 -4.73
C SER A 131 11.86 11.46 -5.02
N TYR A 132 11.81 10.89 -6.22
CA TYR A 132 12.74 9.89 -6.70
C TYR A 132 13.35 10.39 -8.01
N THR A 133 14.67 10.37 -8.09
CA THR A 133 15.38 10.64 -9.36
C THR A 133 16.03 9.35 -9.82
N TRP A 134 15.94 9.09 -11.13
CA TRP A 134 16.53 7.94 -11.76
C TRP A 134 17.68 8.38 -12.66
N ASP A 135 18.75 7.59 -12.71
CA ASP A 135 19.87 7.79 -13.62
C ASP A 135 19.40 7.64 -15.08
N THR A 136 19.67 8.66 -15.88
CA THR A 136 19.39 8.71 -17.33
C THR A 136 20.51 8.11 -18.17
N VAL A 137 21.69 7.88 -17.57
CA VAL A 137 22.93 7.48 -18.24
C VAL A 137 23.22 5.98 -18.05
N SER A 138 22.83 5.38 -16.91
CA SER A 138 23.11 3.96 -16.62
C SER A 138 21.89 3.16 -16.14
N LYS A 139 21.28 2.40 -17.05
CA LYS A 139 20.36 1.27 -16.77
C LYS A 139 19.14 1.59 -15.87
N GLY A 140 18.71 2.85 -15.85
CA GLY A 140 17.48 3.26 -15.19
C GLY A 140 17.44 2.98 -13.69
N ARG A 141 18.58 3.11 -13.01
CA ARG A 141 18.74 2.89 -11.57
C ARG A 141 18.30 4.10 -10.77
N LEU A 142 17.81 3.90 -9.54
CA LEU A 142 17.50 5.01 -8.64
C LEU A 142 18.80 5.75 -8.34
N SER A 143 18.83 7.07 -8.45
CA SER A 143 20.03 7.87 -8.13
C SER A 143 19.81 8.68 -6.87
N LEU A 144 18.55 9.01 -6.55
CA LEU A 144 18.20 9.86 -5.45
C LEU A 144 16.84 9.55 -4.86
N GLU A 145 16.76 9.58 -3.55
CA GLU A 145 15.52 9.72 -2.79
C GLU A 145 15.60 10.98 -1.93
N GLN A 146 14.56 11.81 -1.95
CA GLN A 146 14.50 13.04 -1.16
C GLN A 146 13.16 13.16 -0.43
N SER A 147 13.20 13.45 0.87
CA SER A 147 12.04 13.70 1.74
C SER A 147 12.30 14.96 2.55
N GLY A 148 11.62 16.05 2.23
CA GLY A 148 11.94 17.37 2.75
C GLY A 148 13.42 17.73 2.53
N ASN A 149 14.14 18.00 3.63
CA ASN A 149 15.57 18.32 3.62
C ASN A 149 16.48 17.08 3.73
N SER A 150 15.90 15.89 3.89
CA SER A 150 16.67 14.64 3.97
C SER A 150 16.86 14.06 2.57
N GLN A 151 18.10 13.76 2.21
CA GLN A 151 18.45 13.27 0.89
C GLN A 151 19.37 12.05 1.00
N THR A 152 19.02 11.01 0.25
CA THR A 152 19.78 9.77 0.15
C THR A 152 20.20 9.57 -1.30
N GLN A 153 21.52 9.64 -1.54
CA GLN A 153 22.08 9.49 -2.88
C GLN A 153 22.68 8.09 -3.07
N TYR A 154 22.34 7.48 -4.20
CA TYR A 154 22.80 6.15 -4.59
C TYR A 154 23.85 6.29 -5.69
N THR A 155 25.13 6.11 -5.34
CA THR A 155 26.26 6.44 -6.22
C THR A 155 26.91 5.22 -6.87
N SER A 156 26.65 4.00 -6.39
CA SER A 156 27.08 2.77 -7.07
C SER A 156 26.26 1.55 -6.68
N TYR A 157 25.92 0.75 -7.70
CA TYR A 157 25.27 -0.56 -7.56
C TYR A 157 26.25 -1.63 -8.02
N SER A 158 27.00 -2.19 -7.07
CA SER A 158 27.77 -3.41 -7.31
C SER A 158 26.85 -4.61 -7.09
N THR A 159 27.05 -5.71 -7.84
CA THR A 159 26.31 -6.98 -7.69
C THR A 159 26.41 -7.61 -6.29
N ARG A 160 27.16 -6.99 -5.36
CA ARG A 160 27.30 -7.46 -3.98
C ARG A 160 27.03 -6.42 -2.89
N ARG A 161 26.94 -5.11 -3.17
CA ARG A 161 26.61 -4.06 -2.16
C ARG A 161 26.05 -2.78 -2.82
N ILE A 162 25.03 -2.19 -2.17
CA ILE A 162 24.55 -0.83 -2.44
C ILE A 162 25.42 0.12 -1.59
N ASN A 163 26.20 0.98 -2.22
CA ASN A 163 26.84 2.08 -1.49
C ASN A 163 25.86 3.26 -1.45
N CYS A 164 25.34 3.54 -0.27
CA CYS A 164 24.42 4.64 0.01
C CYS A 164 25.19 5.74 0.77
N ARG A 165 25.02 7.01 0.36
CA ARG A 165 25.53 8.17 1.10
C ARG A 165 24.33 9.01 1.58
N ILE A 166 24.19 9.13 2.90
CA ILE A 166 23.26 10.08 3.52
C ILE A 166 23.90 11.46 3.50
N LEU A 167 23.23 12.44 2.89
CA LEU A 167 23.64 13.85 2.95
C LEU A 167 22.78 14.51 4.05
N ARG A 168 23.43 15.00 5.12
CA ARG A 168 22.79 15.39 6.39
C ARG A 168 22.01 16.71 6.30
N GLU A 169 21.07 16.83 7.24
CA GLU A 169 20.22 17.97 7.61
C GLU A 169 20.95 19.34 7.59
N SER A 170 20.33 20.33 6.95
CA SER A 170 20.78 21.72 7.01
C SER A 170 20.41 22.35 8.36
N GLY A 171 21.32 22.25 9.33
CA GLY A 171 21.28 23.03 10.56
C GLY A 171 21.42 24.52 10.26
N THR A 172 20.41 25.31 10.62
CA THR A 172 20.51 26.78 10.60
C THR A 172 21.32 27.20 11.84
N ILE A 173 22.60 27.54 11.66
CA ILE A 173 23.36 28.25 12.71
C ILE A 173 22.83 29.69 12.74
N ARG A 174 22.12 30.04 13.81
CA ARG A 174 21.83 31.44 14.12
C ARG A 174 23.16 32.13 14.49
N PRO A 175 23.48 33.30 13.94
CA PRO A 175 24.64 34.06 14.40
C PRO A 175 24.41 34.49 15.85
N ALA A 176 25.40 34.25 16.70
CA ALA A 176 25.43 34.81 18.05
C ALA A 176 25.52 36.34 17.91
N THR A 177 24.54 37.04 18.49
CA THR A 177 24.62 38.47 18.83
C THR A 177 25.52 38.67 20.03
#